data_AF-A0A2D8VRB1-F1
#
_entry.id   AF-A0A2D8VRB1-F1
#
_cell.length_a   1.000
_cell.length_b   1.000
_cell.length_c   1.000
_cell.angle_alpha   90.00
_cell.angle_beta   90.00
_cell.angle_gamma   90.00
#
_symmetry.space_group_name_H-M   'P 1'
#
loop_
_entity.id
_entity.type
_entity.pdbx_description
1 polymer ?
#
loop_
_entity_poly.entity_id
_entity_poly.type
_entity_poly.pdbx_seq_one_letter_code
_entity_poly.pdbx_strand_id
1 'polypeptide(L)'
;MRILTILTSLSALVFATDKSELILDIEKSLMASCFHGTVYEHGNAEMEKEIAAFVAEGKDKKYIINYYVNKYGQRILAMPKAKGFNIFAWLAPIAICALGGIIIFAYFKMPLLENATEASTKKSRSLKFDDEIESELKELDR
;
A
#
# COMPACT_ATOMS: atom_id res chain seq x y z
N MET A 1 -37.65 40.41 -15.27
CA MET A 1 -38.30 39.11 -14.97
C MET A 1 -37.61 37.89 -15.59
N ARG A 2 -37.19 37.92 -16.87
CA ARG A 2 -36.51 36.77 -17.52
C ARG A 2 -35.16 36.37 -16.90
N ILE A 3 -34.39 37.35 -16.40
CA ILE A 3 -33.10 37.09 -15.73
C ILE A 3 -33.29 36.38 -14.38
N LEU A 4 -34.35 36.73 -13.63
CA LEU A 4 -34.64 36.10 -12.34
C LEU A 4 -35.06 34.64 -12.50
N THR A 5 -35.84 34.31 -13.55
CA THR A 5 -36.22 32.93 -13.87
C THR A 5 -35.05 32.07 -14.36
N ILE A 6 -34.07 32.66 -15.03
CA ILE A 6 -32.84 31.96 -15.43
C ILE A 6 -31.98 31.66 -14.20
N LEU A 7 -31.87 32.61 -13.26
CA LEU A 7 -31.09 32.45 -12.04
C LEU A 7 -31.66 31.36 -11.11
N THR A 8 -32.99 31.25 -11.02
CA THR A 8 -33.64 30.18 -10.24
C THR A 8 -33.48 28.79 -10.87
N SER A 9 -33.49 28.70 -12.21
CA SER A 9 -33.28 27.43 -12.92
C SER A 9 -31.85 26.91 -12.76
N LEU A 10 -30.87 27.81 -12.80
CA LEU A 10 -29.46 27.45 -12.65
C LEU A 10 -29.14 26.89 -11.26
N SER A 11 -29.78 27.41 -10.21
CA SER A 11 -29.58 26.93 -8.83
C SER A 11 -30.05 25.49 -8.62
N ALA A 12 -31.17 25.08 -9.22
CA ALA A 12 -31.68 23.71 -9.09
C ALA A 12 -30.75 22.67 -9.76
N LEU A 13 -30.09 23.04 -10.85
CA LEU A 13 -29.12 22.19 -11.53
C LEU A 13 -27.89 21.89 -10.65
N VAL A 14 -27.43 22.90 -9.89
CA VAL A 14 -26.29 22.76 -8.97
C VAL A 14 -26.60 21.80 -7.81
N PHE A 15 -27.81 21.84 -7.25
CA PHE A 15 -28.19 20.91 -6.18
C PHE A 15 -28.39 19.47 -6.69
N ALA A 16 -28.84 19.29 -7.92
CA ALA A 16 -28.99 17.96 -8.50
C ALA A 16 -27.64 17.27 -8.75
N THR A 17 -26.62 18.01 -9.19
CA THR A 17 -25.27 17.44 -9.40
C THR A 17 -24.63 17.01 -8.09
N ASP A 18 -24.78 17.78 -7.01
CA ASP A 18 -24.22 17.47 -5.68
C ASP A 18 -24.74 16.12 -5.14
N LYS A 19 -26.04 15.89 -5.24
CA LYS A 19 -26.65 14.61 -4.82
C LYS A 19 -26.17 13.43 -5.64
N SER A 20 -26.06 13.58 -6.96
CA SER A 20 -25.59 12.49 -7.83
C SER A 20 -24.12 12.14 -7.57
N GLU A 21 -23.27 13.13 -7.33
CA GLU A 21 -21.86 12.92 -7.00
C GLU A 21 -21.72 12.23 -5.64
N LEU A 22 -22.53 12.65 -4.66
CA LEU A 22 -22.57 12.03 -3.34
C LEU A 22 -22.98 10.56 -3.39
N ILE A 23 -24.01 10.20 -4.17
CA ILE A 23 -24.44 8.80 -4.35
C ILE A 23 -23.29 7.98 -4.92
N LEU A 24 -22.65 8.46 -5.99
CA LEU A 24 -21.51 7.77 -6.62
C LEU A 24 -20.33 7.58 -5.66
N ASP A 25 -20.03 8.59 -4.85
CA ASP A 25 -18.95 8.52 -3.87
C ASP A 25 -19.26 7.51 -2.74
N ILE A 26 -20.52 7.39 -2.34
CA ILE A 26 -20.96 6.36 -1.38
C ILE A 26 -20.87 4.97 -2.00
N GLU A 27 -21.36 4.77 -3.22
CA GLU A 27 -21.34 3.49 -3.93
C GLU A 27 -19.90 2.98 -4.16
N LYS A 28 -18.96 3.88 -4.49
CA LYS A 28 -17.53 3.56 -4.58
C LYS A 28 -16.89 3.21 -3.23
N SER A 29 -17.48 3.66 -2.13
CA SER A 29 -16.94 3.43 -0.79
C SER A 29 -17.44 2.10 -0.19
N LEU A 30 -18.45 1.47 -0.78
CA LEU A 30 -19.09 0.24 -0.29
C LEU A 30 -18.84 -0.93 -1.24
N MET A 31 -18.67 -2.13 -0.68
CA MET A 31 -18.49 -3.38 -1.41
C MET A 31 -19.84 -3.93 -1.88
N ALA A 32 -19.90 -4.41 -3.12
CA ALA A 32 -21.06 -5.13 -3.63
C ALA A 32 -21.22 -6.49 -2.96
N SER A 33 -22.42 -7.09 -3.07
CA SER A 33 -22.73 -8.39 -2.45
C SER A 33 -21.86 -9.54 -2.98
N CYS A 34 -21.30 -9.40 -4.18
CA CYS A 34 -20.38 -10.38 -4.78
C CYS A 34 -18.93 -10.21 -4.31
N PHE A 35 -18.60 -9.17 -3.52
CA PHE A 35 -17.28 -8.87 -2.95
C PHE A 35 -16.11 -8.81 -3.94
N HIS A 36 -16.35 -8.72 -5.25
CA HIS A 36 -15.31 -8.57 -6.27
C HIS A 36 -14.98 -7.12 -6.61
N GLY A 37 -15.78 -6.18 -6.10
CA GLY A 37 -15.57 -4.75 -6.26
C GLY A 37 -16.71 -3.95 -5.64
N THR A 38 -16.72 -2.66 -5.93
CA THR A 38 -17.64 -1.70 -5.27
C THR A 38 -19.08 -1.85 -5.77
N VAL A 39 -20.04 -1.28 -5.04
CA VAL A 39 -21.43 -1.19 -5.51
C VAL A 39 -21.48 -0.49 -6.86
N TYR A 40 -20.69 0.57 -7.02
CA TYR A 40 -20.60 1.31 -8.28
C TYR A 40 -20.15 0.44 -9.48
N GLU A 41 -19.21 -0.48 -9.26
CA GLU A 41 -18.61 -1.29 -10.35
C GLU A 41 -19.39 -2.59 -10.64
N HIS A 42 -19.90 -3.24 -9.59
CA HIS A 42 -20.53 -4.56 -9.70
C HIS A 42 -22.04 -4.56 -9.52
N GLY A 43 -22.61 -3.42 -9.13
CA GLY A 43 -24.03 -3.24 -8.91
C GLY A 43 -24.55 -3.88 -7.62
N ASN A 44 -25.54 -3.23 -7.01
CA ASN A 44 -26.43 -3.83 -6.03
C ASN A 44 -27.73 -3.03 -5.97
N ALA A 45 -28.75 -3.51 -6.70
CA ALA A 45 -30.02 -2.79 -6.87
C ALA A 45 -30.71 -2.41 -5.54
N GLU A 46 -30.58 -3.23 -4.50
CA GLU A 46 -31.16 -2.92 -3.19
C GLU A 46 -30.37 -1.79 -2.50
N MET A 47 -29.04 -1.90 -2.45
CA MET A 47 -28.19 -0.89 -1.82
C MET A 47 -28.22 0.43 -2.58
N GLU A 48 -28.16 0.42 -3.93
CA GLU A 48 -28.26 1.64 -4.76
C GLU A 48 -29.55 2.40 -4.46
N LYS A 49 -30.68 1.68 -4.40
CA LYS A 49 -31.98 2.27 -4.10
C LYS A 49 -32.02 2.86 -2.68
N GLU A 50 -31.47 2.15 -1.70
CA GLU A 50 -31.42 2.59 -0.30
C GLU A 50 -30.48 3.80 -0.12
N ILE A 51 -29.32 3.81 -0.78
CA ILE A 51 -28.38 4.94 -0.80
C ILE A 51 -29.05 6.17 -1.41
N ALA A 52 -29.71 6.03 -2.56
CA ALA A 52 -30.43 7.13 -3.20
C ALA A 52 -31.54 7.69 -2.29
N ALA A 53 -32.24 6.82 -1.56
CA ALA A 53 -33.25 7.24 -0.58
C ALA A 53 -32.63 8.04 0.57
N PHE A 54 -31.52 7.57 1.18
CA PHE A 54 -30.84 8.30 2.24
C PHE A 54 -30.33 9.68 1.79
N VAL A 55 -29.78 9.77 0.58
CA VAL A 55 -29.34 11.06 0.01
C VAL A 55 -30.53 11.98 -0.29
N ALA A 56 -31.66 11.42 -0.75
CA ALA A 56 -32.88 12.19 -0.94
C ALA A 56 -33.43 12.75 0.39
N GLU A 57 -33.30 12.00 1.49
CA GLU A 57 -33.60 12.42 2.86
C GLU A 57 -32.60 13.43 3.46
N GLY A 58 -31.51 13.75 2.74
CA GLY A 58 -30.50 14.70 3.20
C GLY A 58 -29.51 14.12 4.22
N LYS A 59 -29.35 12.79 4.27
CA LYS A 59 -28.30 12.16 5.08
C LYS A 59 -26.93 12.38 4.44
N ASP A 60 -25.91 12.63 5.26
CA ASP A 60 -24.55 12.78 4.79
C ASP A 60 -23.86 11.41 4.54
N LYS A 61 -22.73 11.45 3.80
CA LYS A 61 -21.92 10.26 3.50
C LYS A 61 -21.56 9.48 4.77
N LYS A 62 -21.15 10.18 5.83
CA LYS A 62 -20.64 9.54 7.06
C LYS A 62 -21.72 8.74 7.75
N TYR A 63 -22.95 9.26 7.80
CA TYR A 63 -24.12 8.57 8.32
C TYR A 63 -24.38 7.28 7.53
N ILE A 64 -24.46 7.38 6.20
CA ILE A 64 -24.80 6.25 5.33
C ILE A 64 -23.72 5.15 5.41
N ILE A 65 -22.44 5.52 5.34
CA ILE A 65 -21.34 4.57 5.50
C ILE A 65 -21.39 3.90 6.88
N ASN A 66 -21.66 4.65 7.96
CA ASN A 66 -21.77 4.06 9.29
C ASN A 66 -22.99 3.16 9.44
N TYR A 67 -24.11 3.46 8.79
CA TYR A 67 -25.28 2.58 8.74
C TYR A 67 -24.89 1.21 8.16
N TYR A 68 -24.24 1.18 7.01
CA TYR A 68 -23.78 -0.07 6.39
C TYR A 68 -22.71 -0.79 7.22
N VAL A 69 -21.77 -0.05 7.82
CA VAL A 69 -20.77 -0.65 8.72
C VAL A 69 -21.41 -1.26 9.96
N ASN A 70 -22.45 -0.65 10.51
CA ASN A 70 -23.16 -1.21 11.67
C ASN A 70 -23.95 -2.46 11.28
N LYS A 71 -24.47 -2.53 10.05
CA LYS A 71 -25.26 -3.65 9.53
C LYS A 71 -24.40 -4.85 9.09
N TYR A 72 -23.30 -4.58 8.36
CA TYR A 72 -22.48 -5.61 7.70
C TYR A 72 -21.04 -5.72 8.25
N GLY A 73 -20.68 -4.86 9.21
CA GLY A 73 -19.32 -4.78 9.75
C GLY A 73 -18.36 -4.01 8.84
N GLN A 74 -17.06 -4.03 9.18
CA GLN A 74 -16.05 -3.25 8.43
C GLN A 74 -15.75 -3.80 7.03
N ARG A 75 -16.10 -5.06 6.75
CA ARG A 75 -15.85 -5.73 5.46
C ARG A 75 -16.65 -5.14 4.30
N ILE A 76 -17.72 -4.40 4.59
CA ILE A 76 -18.48 -3.70 3.58
C ILE A 76 -17.75 -2.48 3.02
N LEU A 77 -16.68 -2.02 3.68
CA LEU A 77 -15.91 -0.87 3.20
C LEU A 77 -14.95 -1.30 2.11
N ALA A 78 -14.94 -0.55 1.00
CA ALA A 78 -13.97 -0.74 -0.08
C ALA A 78 -12.53 -0.51 0.39
N MET A 79 -12.33 0.36 1.39
CA MET A 79 -11.03 0.65 1.97
C MET A 79 -11.04 0.42 3.49
N PRO A 80 -10.01 -0.24 4.05
CA PRO A 80 -9.95 -0.49 5.47
C PRO A 80 -9.73 0.82 6.25
N LYS A 81 -10.54 1.04 7.30
CA LYS A 81 -10.36 2.21 8.19
C LYS A 81 -8.99 2.14 8.87
N ALA A 82 -8.21 3.21 8.85
CA ALA A 82 -6.91 3.31 9.52
C ALA A 82 -7.04 3.35 11.06
N LYS A 83 -7.55 2.27 11.66
CA LYS A 83 -7.70 2.10 13.11
C LYS A 83 -7.37 0.66 13.51
N GLY A 84 -6.75 0.50 14.68
CA GLY A 84 -6.37 -0.81 15.20
C GLY A 84 -5.43 -1.54 14.23
N PHE A 85 -5.72 -2.82 13.96
CA PHE A 85 -4.90 -3.67 13.08
C PHE A 85 -4.85 -3.16 11.62
N ASN A 86 -5.90 -2.51 11.13
CA ASN A 86 -5.94 -2.01 9.75
C ASN A 86 -4.92 -0.90 9.46
N ILE A 87 -4.31 -0.29 10.47
CA ILE A 87 -3.24 0.72 10.29
C ILE A 87 -2.04 0.11 9.54
N PHE A 88 -1.75 -1.18 9.73
CA PHE A 88 -0.63 -1.83 9.07
C PHE A 88 -0.74 -1.81 7.54
N ALA A 89 -1.94 -1.85 6.97
CA ALA A 89 -2.13 -1.74 5.52
C ALA A 89 -1.60 -0.41 4.95
N TRP A 90 -1.66 0.65 5.75
CA TRP A 90 -1.20 1.99 5.36
C TRP A 90 0.28 2.21 5.69
N LEU A 91 0.77 1.65 6.80
CA LEU A 91 2.14 1.85 7.26
C LEU A 91 3.14 0.89 6.61
N ALA A 92 2.72 -0.31 6.25
CA ALA A 92 3.62 -1.34 5.71
C ALA A 92 4.41 -0.88 4.47
N PRO A 93 3.81 -0.21 3.45
CA PRO A 93 4.58 0.27 2.30
C PRO A 93 5.70 1.23 2.70
N ILE A 94 5.42 2.17 3.61
CA ILE A 94 6.40 3.14 4.12
C ILE A 94 7.51 2.41 4.89
N ALA A 95 7.13 1.47 5.77
CA ALA A 95 8.07 0.71 6.58
C ALA A 95 9.00 -0.17 5.72
N ILE A 96 8.47 -0.84 4.70
CA ILE A 96 9.24 -1.67 3.76
C ILE A 96 10.22 -0.80 2.96
N CYS A 97 9.76 0.34 2.42
CA CYS A 97 10.62 1.27 1.71
C CYS A 97 11.75 1.82 2.60
N ALA A 98 11.43 2.22 3.83
CA ALA A 98 12.41 2.72 4.78
C ALA A 98 13.44 1.64 5.15
N LEU A 99 12.98 0.43 5.49
CA LEU A 99 13.85 -0.68 5.84
C LEU A 99 14.77 -1.06 4.66
N GLY A 100 14.22 -1.16 3.45
CA GLY A 100 15.00 -1.41 2.23
C GLY A 100 16.04 -0.32 1.98
N GLY A 101 15.67 0.95 2.13
CA GLY A 101 16.60 2.08 2.01
C GLY A 101 17.73 2.04 3.04
N ILE A 102 17.43 1.68 4.29
CA ILE A 102 18.43 1.51 5.35
C ILE A 102 19.40 0.38 5.01
N ILE A 103 18.90 -0.76 4.54
CA ILE A 103 19.74 -1.91 4.15
C ILE A 103 20.69 -1.53 3.01
N ILE A 104 20.17 -0.88 1.97
CA ILE A 104 20.97 -0.42 0.82
C ILE A 104 22.03 0.61 1.27
N PHE A 105 21.63 1.57 2.11
CA PHE A 105 22.55 2.56 2.64
C PHE A 105 23.66 1.92 3.49
N ALA A 106 23.31 0.97 4.36
CA ALA A 106 24.27 0.24 5.17
C ALA A 106 25.23 -0.59 4.31
N TYR A 107 24.74 -1.22 3.25
CA TYR A 107 25.57 -1.96 2.29
C TYR A 107 26.64 -1.07 1.64
N PHE A 108 26.28 0.12 1.15
CA PHE A 108 27.24 1.06 0.56
C PHE A 108 28.21 1.68 1.58
N LYS A 109 27.83 1.72 2.86
CA LYS A 109 28.67 2.25 3.95
C LYS A 109 29.55 1.19 4.60
N MET A 110 29.37 -0.08 4.28
CA MET A 110 30.23 -1.13 4.79
C MET A 110 31.56 -1.09 4.02
N PRO A 111 32.70 -0.71 4.63
CA PRO A 111 33.98 -0.92 4.00
C PRO A 111 34.12 -2.43 3.78
N LEU A 112 34.41 -2.82 2.54
CA LEU A 112 34.80 -4.19 2.23
C LEU A 112 35.89 -4.56 3.24
N LEU A 113 35.62 -5.56 4.09
CA LEU A 113 36.66 -6.19 4.90
C LEU A 113 37.53 -7.03 3.95
N GLU A 114 38.24 -6.35 3.06
CA GLU A 114 39.09 -6.91 2.02
C GLU A 114 40.43 -7.38 2.59
N ASN A 115 40.47 -8.00 3.78
CA ASN A 115 41.76 -8.40 4.38
C ASN A 115 41.75 -9.60 5.35
N ALA A 116 40.66 -10.37 5.50
CA ALA A 116 40.64 -11.47 6.48
C ALA A 116 40.69 -12.89 5.87
N THR A 117 40.16 -13.12 4.67
CA THR A 117 39.95 -14.48 4.14
C THR A 117 40.92 -14.88 3.03
N GLU A 118 41.33 -13.94 2.15
CA GLU A 118 42.27 -14.24 1.07
C GLU A 118 43.74 -14.23 1.53
N ALA A 119 44.11 -13.32 2.44
CA ALA A 119 45.44 -13.28 3.02
C ALA A 119 45.72 -14.46 3.98
N SER A 120 44.70 -14.99 4.67
CA SER A 120 44.85 -16.10 5.62
C SER A 120 45.02 -17.46 4.93
N THR A 121 44.27 -17.71 3.85
CA THR A 121 44.34 -18.98 3.10
C THR A 121 45.60 -19.08 2.24
N LYS A 122 46.07 -17.95 1.67
CA LYS A 122 47.31 -17.92 0.86
C LYS A 122 48.57 -17.99 1.72
N LYS A 123 48.59 -17.31 2.87
CA LYS A 123 49.73 -17.31 3.82
C LYS A 123 49.89 -18.64 4.56
N SER A 124 48.79 -19.31 4.91
CA SER A 124 48.81 -20.63 5.55
C SER A 124 49.34 -21.73 4.61
N ARG A 125 49.10 -21.59 3.29
CA ARG A 125 49.56 -22.57 2.29
C ARG A 125 51.05 -22.42 1.95
N SER A 126 51.61 -21.21 1.89
CA SER A 126 53.05 -21.06 1.62
C SER A 126 53.88 -21.62 2.77
N LEU A 127 53.55 -21.23 4.01
CA LEU A 127 54.30 -21.62 5.21
C LEU A 127 54.35 -23.13 5.48
N LYS A 128 53.40 -23.91 4.94
CA LYS A 128 53.34 -25.36 5.19
C LYS A 128 54.31 -26.17 4.31
N PHE A 129 54.77 -25.60 3.20
CA PHE A 129 55.58 -26.33 2.20
C PHE A 129 56.92 -25.66 1.90
N ASP A 130 57.23 -24.53 2.53
CA ASP A 130 58.47 -23.78 2.30
C ASP A 130 59.71 -24.64 2.63
N ASP A 131 59.70 -25.40 3.73
CA ASP A 131 60.84 -26.25 4.15
C ASP A 131 61.10 -27.44 3.21
N GLU A 132 60.03 -28.04 2.66
CA GLU A 132 60.12 -29.17 1.73
C GLU A 132 60.69 -28.69 0.38
N ILE A 133 60.24 -27.55 -0.11
CA ILE A 133 60.72 -26.93 -1.36
C ILE A 133 62.23 -26.62 -1.27
N GLU A 134 62.70 -26.07 -0.14
CA GLU A 134 64.14 -25.80 0.05
C GLU A 134 64.98 -27.07 0.07
N SER A 135 64.42 -28.17 0.60
CA SER A 135 65.12 -29.46 0.65
C SER A 135 65.25 -30.09 -0.74
N GLU A 136 64.20 -30.03 -1.56
CA GLU A 136 64.21 -30.52 -2.94
C GLU A 136 65.16 -29.70 -3.83
N LEU A 137 65.20 -28.37 -3.68
CA LEU A 137 66.12 -27.52 -4.45
C LEU A 137 67.59 -27.81 -4.15
N LYS A 138 67.93 -28.09 -2.88
CA LYS A 138 69.31 -28.46 -2.49
C LYS A 138 69.73 -29.84 -3.00
N GLU A 139 68.78 -30.73 -3.26
CA GLU A 139 69.06 -32.03 -3.88
C GLU A 139 69.26 -31.92 -5.40
N LEU A 140 68.57 -31.00 -6.07
CA LEU A 140 68.68 -30.80 -7.52
C LEU A 140 69.97 -30.09 -7.97
N ASP A 141 70.59 -29.30 -7.09
CA ASP A 141 71.89 -28.63 -7.36
C ASP A 141 73.12 -29.50 -7.05
N ARG A 142 72.93 -30.78 -6.68
CA ARG A 142 74.01 -31.76 -6.42
C ARG A 142 74.21 -32.70 -7.61
#